data_AF-W1Y6M3-F1
#
_entry.id   AF-W1Y6M3-F1
#
_cell.length_a   1.000
_cell.length_b   1.000
_cell.length_c   1.000
_cell.angle_alpha   90.00
_cell.angle_beta   90.00
_cell.angle_gamma   90.00
#
_symmetry.space_group_name_H-M   'P 1'
#
loop_
_entity.id
_entity.type
_entity.pdbx_description
1 polymer ?
#
loop_
_entity_poly.entity_id
_entity_poly.type
_entity_poly.pdbx_seq_one_letter_code
_entity_poly.pdbx_strand_id
1 'polypeptide(L)' 'WFNEQPRLTARINTVKVSIEDCLKELEDLDWIVEQDTYIPEVVYIDGHQGHLEKAKPVLEGHITFMDKGNFFS' A
#
# COMPACT_ATOMS: atom_id res chain seq x y z
N TRP A 1 -2.85 3.02 26.22
CA TRP A 1 -3.92 3.14 25.24
C TRP A 1 -3.29 2.81 23.90
N PHE A 2 -3.71 1.75 23.23
CA PHE A 2 -3.18 1.34 21.93
C PHE A 2 -4.35 0.67 21.21
N ASN A 3 -5.11 1.48 20.48
CA ASN A 3 -6.22 1.01 19.67
C ASN A 3 -6.09 1.58 18.26
N GLU A 4 -4.87 1.59 17.74
CA GLU A 4 -4.65 1.72 16.31
C GLU A 4 -4.80 0.32 15.74
N GLN A 5 -5.90 0.09 15.04
CA GLN A 5 -5.99 -1.05 14.13
C GLN A 5 -4.71 -1.06 13.28
N PRO A 6 -4.12 -2.24 13.00
CA PRO A 6 -2.90 -2.28 12.22
C PRO A 6 -3.18 -1.75 10.82
N ARG A 7 -2.84 -0.49 10.57
CA ARG A 7 -2.75 0.08 9.22
C ARG A 7 -1.79 -0.78 8.42
N LEU A 8 -2.23 -1.26 7.27
CA LEU A 8 -1.37 -1.95 6.32
C LEU A 8 -0.48 -0.91 5.67
N THR A 9 0.82 -1.17 5.61
CA THR A 9 1.75 -0.30 4.89
C THR A 9 2.25 -1.05 3.68
N ALA A 10 2.26 -0.39 2.52
CA ALA A 10 2.83 -0.93 1.31
C ALA A 10 3.82 0.05 0.70
N ARG A 11 4.77 -0.47 -0.07
CA ARG A 11 5.70 0.32 -0.88
C ARG A 11 5.42 0.10 -2.36
N ILE A 12 5.25 1.18 -3.09
CA ILE A 12 5.09 1.22 -4.55
C ILE A 12 6.42 0.91 -5.21
N ASN A 13 6.38 0.05 -6.21
CA ASN A 13 7.51 -0.30 -7.05
C ASN A 13 7.59 0.65 -8.26
N THR A 14 8.33 1.75 -8.09
CA THR A 14 8.50 2.80 -9.11
C THR A 14 9.22 2.34 -10.38
N VAL A 15 9.85 1.15 -10.36
CA VAL A 15 10.43 0.52 -11.56
C VAL A 15 9.35 -0.05 -12.48
N LYS A 16 8.19 -0.43 -11.93
CA LYS A 16 7.09 -1.06 -12.67
C LYS A 16 5.94 -0.11 -12.99
N VAL A 17 5.63 0.81 -12.08
CA VAL A 17 4.48 1.70 -12.18
C VAL A 17 4.80 3.07 -11.60
N SER A 18 4.23 4.13 -12.17
CA SER A 18 4.30 5.46 -11.58
C SER A 18 3.49 5.51 -10.27
N ILE A 19 3.88 6.40 -9.36
CA ILE A 19 3.16 6.58 -8.08
C ILE A 19 1.70 6.96 -8.34
N GLU A 20 1.46 7.92 -9.25
CA GLU A 20 0.12 8.40 -9.59
C GLU A 20 -0.76 7.30 -10.19
N ASP A 21 -0.23 6.50 -11.13
CA ASP A 21 -0.96 5.35 -11.69
C ASP A 21 -1.27 4.32 -10.61
N CYS A 22 -0.32 4.02 -9.72
CA CYS A 22 -0.54 3.04 -8.66
C CYS A 22 -1.60 3.50 -7.66
N LEU A 23 -1.57 4.77 -7.24
CA LEU A 23 -2.60 5.35 -6.38
C LEU A 23 -3.96 5.27 -7.04
N LYS A 24 -4.06 5.63 -8.32
CA LYS A 24 -5.29 5.54 -9.09
C LYS A 24 -5.81 4.11 -9.21
N GLU A 25 -4.93 3.13 -9.41
CA GLU A 25 -5.32 1.71 -9.41
C GLU A 25 -5.89 1.26 -8.05
N LEU A 26 -5.33 1.76 -6.94
CA LEU A 26 -5.83 1.44 -5.60
C LEU A 26 -7.19 2.10 -5.35
N GLU A 27 -7.37 3.37 -5.76
CA GLU A 27 -8.64 4.08 -5.68
C GLU A 27 -9.73 3.44 -6.56
N ASP A 28 -9.40 2.98 -7.77
CA ASP A 28 -10.34 2.28 -8.68
C ASP A 28 -10.83 0.95 -8.09
N LEU A 29 -10.04 0.34 -7.19
CA LEU A 29 -10.41 -0.85 -6.42
C LEU A 29 -11.25 -0.53 -5.17
N ASP A 30 -11.65 0.72 -4.97
CA ASP A 30 -12.34 1.21 -3.76
C ASP A 30 -11.50 1.04 -2.49
N TRP A 31 -10.17 1.15 -2.60
CA TRP A 31 -9.28 1.14 -1.44
C TRP A 31 -9.10 2.56 -0.91
N ILE A 32 -9.05 2.66 0.42
CA ILE A 32 -8.79 3.89 1.14
C ILE A 32 -7.29 3.91 1.44
N VAL A 33 -6.56 4.75 0.72
CA VAL A 33 -5.10 4.83 0.82
C VAL A 33 -4.65 6.27 1.12
N GLU A 34 -3.58 6.39 1.88
CA GLU A 34 -2.91 7.65 2.21
C GLU A 34 -1.43 7.55 1.82
N GLN A 35 -0.94 8.51 1.03
CA GLN A 35 0.47 8.57 0.67
C GLN A 35 1.30 9.17 1.81
N ASP A 36 2.46 8.58 2.10
CA ASP A 36 3.38 9.13 3.08
C ASP A 36 3.96 10.48 2.62
N THR A 37 4.07 11.43 3.57
CA THR A 37 4.52 12.80 3.27
C THR A 37 6.03 12.91 3.02
N TYR A 38 6.83 11.97 3.52
CA TYR A 38 8.28 12.01 3.46
C TYR A 38 8.87 11.02 2.45
N ILE A 39 8.21 9.88 2.28
CA ILE A 39 8.62 8.81 1.36
C ILE A 39 7.50 8.59 0.35
N PRO A 40 7.57 9.20 -0.85
CA PRO A 40 6.45 9.21 -1.79
C PRO A 40 6.09 7.81 -2.32
N GLU A 41 7.00 6.84 -2.19
CA GLU A 41 6.76 5.43 -2.55
C GLU A 41 5.99 4.66 -1.48
N VAL A 42 5.81 5.21 -0.27
CA VAL A 42 5.12 4.54 0.83
C VAL A 42 3.66 4.98 0.85
N VAL A 43 2.77 3.99 0.98
CA VAL A 43 1.33 4.20 1.11
C VAL A 43 0.79 3.42 2.31
N TYR A 44 -0.07 4.08 3.07
CA TYR A 44 -0.87 3.48 4.13
C TYR A 44 -2.21 3.07 3.54
N ILE A 45 -2.67 1.87 3.86
CA ILE A 45 -3.95 1.32 3.44
C ILE A 45 -4.82 1.26 4.68
N ASP A 46 -5.72 2.24 4.82
CA ASP A 46 -6.67 2.35 5.93
C ASP A 46 -7.92 1.48 5.71
N GLY A 47 -8.21 1.12 4.46
CA GLY A 47 -9.30 0.22 4.11
C GLY A 47 -9.11 -0.36 2.71
N HIS A 48 -9.59 -1.59 2.50
CA HIS A 48 -9.56 -2.23 1.20
C HIS A 48 -10.82 -3.07 0.99
N GLN A 49 -11.24 -3.21 -0.27
CA GLN A 49 -12.30 -4.14 -0.66
C GLN A 49 -11.69 -5.41 -1.27
N GLY A 50 -12.31 -6.55 -0.98
CA GLY A 50 -11.89 -7.85 -1.52
C GLY A 50 -10.60 -8.41 -0.88
N HIS A 51 -10.02 -9.41 -1.56
CA HIS A 51 -8.83 -10.12 -1.09
C HIS A 51 -7.55 -9.42 -1.59
N LEU A 52 -6.76 -8.87 -0.67
CA LEU A 52 -5.48 -8.17 -0.95
C LEU A 52 -4.58 -8.96 -1.90
N GLU A 53 -4.36 -10.25 -1.62
CA GLU A 53 -3.47 -11.14 -2.39
C GLU A 53 -3.91 -11.38 -3.85
N LYS A 54 -5.17 -11.06 -4.18
CA LYS A 54 -5.73 -11.20 -5.53
C LYS A 54 -5.83 -9.87 -6.26
N ALA A 55 -5.52 -8.76 -5.60
CA ALA A 55 -5.54 -7.45 -6.23
C ALA A 55 -4.45 -7.38 -7.31
N LYS A 56 -4.80 -6.85 -8.48
CA LYS A 56 -3.89 -6.60 -9.60
C LYS A 56 -2.57 -5.93 -9.16
N PRO A 57 -2.56 -4.84 -8.36
CA PRO A 57 -1.31 -4.20 -7.95
C PRO A 57 -0.40 -5.10 -7.10
N VAL A 58 -0.96 -6.10 -6.40
CA VAL A 58 -0.18 -7.08 -5.64
C VAL A 58 0.38 -8.17 -6.56
N LEU A 59 -0.47 -8.72 -7.44
CA LEU A 59 -0.09 -9.79 -8.36
C LEU A 59 0.94 -9.33 -9.40
N GLU A 60 0.82 -8.12 -9.92
CA GLU A 60 1.78 -7.54 -10.86
C GLU A 60 3.04 -6.97 -10.17
N GLY A 61 3.03 -6.95 -8.83
CA GLY A 61 4.13 -6.45 -8.01
C GLY A 61 4.33 -4.94 -8.12
N HIS A 62 3.24 -4.20 -8.34
CA HIS A 62 3.18 -2.74 -8.26
C HIS A 62 3.34 -2.28 -6.81
N ILE A 63 2.86 -3.06 -5.84
CA ILE A 63 3.06 -2.80 -4.42
C ILE A 63 3.63 -4.03 -3.69
N THR A 64 4.39 -3.77 -2.62
CA THR A 64 4.84 -4.79 -1.67
C THR A 64 4.38 -4.41 -0.27
N PHE A 65 3.66 -5.29 0.43
CA PHE A 65 3.29 -5.07 1.81
C PHE A 65 4.52 -5.16 2.72
N MET A 66 4.61 -4.23 3.67
CA MET A 66 5.67 -4.19 4.67
C MET A 66 5.14 -4.75 5.99
N ASP A 67 5.81 -5.78 6.53
CA ASP A 67 5.52 -6.27 7.87
C ASP A 67 6.09 -5.30 8.93
N LYS A 68 5.31 -5.03 9.99
CA LYS A 68 5.71 -4.15 11.11
C LYS A 68 6.99 -4.61 11.84
N GLY A 69 7.47 -5.83 11.61
CA GLY A 69 8.64 -6.41 12.27
C GLY A 69 10.01 -6.07 11.68
N ASN A 70 10.11 -5.46 10.49
CA ASN A 70 11.41 -5.35 9.81
C ASN A 70 12.05 -3.94 9.79
N PHE A 71 11.59 -3.03 10.65
CA PHE A 71 12.20 -1.69 10.78
C PHE A 71 13.49 -1.66 11.61
N PHE A 72 13.85 -2.73 12.31
CA PHE A 72 15.09 -2.79 13.12
C PHE A 72 15.83 -4.12 12.93
N SER A 73 16.79 -4.13 12.01
CA SER A 73 17.99 -4.99 12.12
C SER A 73 19.23 -4.20 11.74
#